data_AF-A0A8B7DUI1-F1
#
_entry.id   AF-A0A8B7DUI1-F1
#
_cell.length_a   1.000
_cell.length_b   1.000
_cell.length_c   1.000
_cell.angle_alpha   90.00
_cell.angle_beta   90.00
_cell.angle_gamma   90.00
#
_symmetry.space_group_name_H-M   'P 1'
#
loop_
_entity.id
_entity.type
_entity.pdbx_description
1 polymer ?
#
loop_
_entity_poly.entity_id
_entity_poly.type
_entity_poly.pdbx_seq_one_letter_code
_entity_poly.pdbx_strand_id
1 'polypeptide(L)'
;MSSHTGHFTGNAAGISQPIDARLKEEIFTSSEFITSVDEMRRRLEIIVTREFFKNSICPSKSNKRFFPSKKTIRSYMLEAIRKKRYSNIDQECLIKKVEQWKVENPHFFFPFPFFYA
;
A
#
# COMPACT_ATOMS: atom_id res chain seq x y z
N MET A 1 -2.81 4.05 30.72
CA MET A 1 -2.28 5.29 30.10
C MET A 1 -1.20 4.91 29.11
N SER A 2 -1.46 5.08 27.82
CA SER A 2 -0.48 5.48 26.81
C SER A 2 -1.25 5.72 25.52
N SER A 3 -1.93 6.87 25.48
CA SER A 3 -2.54 7.36 24.23
C SER A 3 -1.39 7.59 23.25
N HIS A 4 -1.49 7.00 22.07
CA HIS A 4 -0.55 7.22 20.97
C HIS A 4 -0.62 8.69 20.51
N THR A 5 0.20 9.52 21.13
CA THR A 5 0.41 10.93 20.81
C THR A 5 1.18 11.04 19.50
N GLY A 6 0.52 11.48 18.42
CA GLY A 6 1.25 11.85 17.21
C GLY A 6 0.51 11.82 15.87
N HIS A 7 -0.80 11.56 15.82
CA HIS A 7 -1.53 11.85 14.58
C HIS A 7 -1.79 13.36 14.49
N PHE A 8 -1.05 14.05 13.61
CA PHE A 8 -1.36 15.42 13.23
C PHE A 8 -2.70 15.43 12.47
N THR A 9 -3.80 15.68 13.18
CA THR A 9 -5.11 15.98 12.60
C THR A 9 -5.38 17.48 12.73
N GLY A 10 -5.18 18.24 11.64
CA GLY A 10 -5.46 19.67 11.58
C GLY A 10 -4.79 20.38 10.40
N ASN A 11 -5.22 21.62 10.12
CA ASN A 11 -4.87 22.47 8.96
C ASN A 11 -3.36 22.67 8.68
N ALA A 12 -2.44 22.21 9.53
CA ALA A 12 -1.02 22.10 9.21
C ALA A 12 -0.71 21.01 8.15
N ALA A 13 -1.68 20.14 7.83
CA ALA A 13 -1.61 19.20 6.71
C ALA A 13 -1.73 19.88 5.32
N GLY A 14 -1.93 21.20 5.25
CA GLY A 14 -2.09 21.95 4.01
C GLY A 14 -0.84 22.07 3.13
N ILE A 15 0.33 21.63 3.59
CA ILE A 15 1.61 21.79 2.86
C ILE A 15 1.86 20.62 1.87
N SER A 16 1.17 19.49 2.02
CA SER A 16 1.31 18.34 1.12
C SER A 16 -0.05 17.78 0.75
N GLN A 17 -0.54 18.13 -0.44
CA GLN A 17 -1.70 17.45 -1.02
C GLN A 17 -1.45 15.93 -1.03
N PRO A 18 -2.34 15.11 -0.43
CA PRO A 18 -2.22 13.67 -0.51
C PRO A 18 -2.35 13.20 -1.96
N ILE A 19 -1.59 12.17 -2.33
CA ILE A 19 -1.74 11.48 -3.61
C ILE A 19 -3.16 10.91 -3.71
N ASP A 20 -3.72 10.90 -4.92
CA ASP A 20 -4.99 10.23 -5.18
C ASP A 20 -4.94 8.76 -4.74
N ALA A 21 -5.93 8.31 -3.96
CA ALA A 21 -5.91 7.00 -3.32
C ALA A 21 -5.67 5.84 -4.31
N ARG A 22 -6.21 5.95 -5.53
CA ARG A 22 -6.04 4.95 -6.60
C ARG A 22 -4.61 4.87 -7.11
N LEU A 23 -3.90 6.00 -7.21
CA LEU A 23 -2.48 6.01 -7.56
C LEU A 23 -1.63 5.46 -6.43
N LYS A 24 -2.01 5.74 -5.18
CA LYS A 24 -1.34 5.14 -4.02
C LYS A 24 -1.48 3.62 -4.09
N GLU A 25 -2.68 3.10 -4.32
CA GLU A 25 -2.93 1.67 -4.47
C GLU A 25 -2.09 1.05 -5.59
N GLU A 26 -2.03 1.68 -6.78
CA GLU A 26 -1.17 1.21 -7.87
C GLU A 26 0.30 1.14 -7.46
N ILE A 27 0.82 2.15 -6.74
CA ILE A 27 2.20 2.11 -6.22
C ILE A 27 2.37 0.90 -5.32
N PHE A 28 1.44 0.63 -4.40
CA PHE A 28 1.56 -0.49 -3.47
C PHE A 28 1.56 -1.84 -4.17
N THR A 29 0.67 -2.03 -5.15
CA THR A 29 0.56 -3.27 -5.93
C THR A 29 1.77 -3.48 -6.85
N SER A 30 2.24 -2.42 -7.50
CA SER A 30 3.33 -2.50 -8.47
C SER A 30 4.73 -2.47 -7.85
N SER A 31 4.89 -2.04 -6.58
CA SER A 31 6.20 -1.93 -5.91
C SER A 31 6.92 -3.26 -5.69
N GLU A 32 6.22 -4.38 -5.86
CA GLU A 32 6.84 -5.71 -5.86
C GLU A 32 7.67 -5.97 -7.12
N PHE A 33 7.16 -5.54 -8.28
CA PHE A 33 7.76 -5.84 -9.58
C PHE A 33 8.57 -4.67 -10.14
N ILE A 34 8.22 -3.44 -9.75
CA ILE A 34 8.86 -2.22 -10.19
C ILE A 34 9.73 -1.67 -9.06
N THR A 35 11.05 -1.75 -9.24
CA THR A 35 12.04 -1.20 -8.30
C THR A 35 12.51 0.20 -8.67
N SER A 36 12.37 0.58 -9.94
CA SER A 36 12.78 1.89 -10.45
C SER A 36 11.70 2.95 -10.21
N VAL A 37 12.08 4.05 -9.55
CA VAL A 37 11.22 5.21 -9.34
C VAL A 37 10.81 5.85 -10.66
N ASP A 38 11.69 5.83 -11.66
CA ASP A 38 11.39 6.40 -12.99
C ASP A 38 10.36 5.56 -13.75
N GLU A 39 10.44 4.23 -13.63
CA GLU A 39 9.45 3.34 -14.25
C GLU A 39 8.10 3.44 -13.55
N MET A 40 8.11 3.53 -12.21
CA MET A 40 6.89 3.79 -11.45
C MET A 40 6.25 5.12 -11.86
N ARG A 41 7.05 6.19 -12.00
CA ARG A 41 6.54 7.49 -12.47
C ARG A 41 5.90 7.38 -13.86
N ARG A 42 6.58 6.71 -14.79
CA ARG A 42 6.07 6.48 -16.16
C ARG A 42 4.73 5.73 -16.14
N ARG A 43 4.62 4.69 -15.30
CA ARG A 43 3.38 3.91 -15.11
C ARG A 43 2.24 4.80 -14.59
N LEU A 44 2.50 5.61 -13.56
CA LEU A 44 1.50 6.53 -13.01
C LEU A 44 1.04 7.57 -14.04
N GLU A 45 1.95 8.14 -14.84
CA GLU A 45 1.60 9.08 -15.91
C GLU A 45 0.67 8.43 -16.94
N ILE A 46 0.93 7.17 -17.32
CA ILE A 46 0.09 6.41 -18.24
C ILE A 46 -1.30 6.18 -17.65
N ILE A 47 -1.40 5.78 -16.38
CA ILE A 47 -2.69 5.53 -15.72
C ILE A 47 -3.51 6.81 -15.61
N VAL A 48 -2.89 7.91 -15.19
CA VAL A 48 -3.59 9.20 -15.10
C VAL A 48 -4.13 9.62 -16.46
N THR A 49 -3.29 9.56 -17.49
CA THR A 49 -3.66 10.06 -18.83
C THR A 49 -4.61 9.13 -19.60
N ARG A 50 -4.43 7.81 -19.49
CA ARG A 50 -5.16 6.82 -20.30
C ARG A 50 -6.35 6.18 -19.59
N GLU A 51 -6.33 6.11 -18.27
CA GLU A 51 -7.36 5.41 -17.49
C GLU A 51 -8.22 6.43 -16.73
N PHE A 52 -7.60 7.31 -15.93
CA PHE A 52 -8.39 8.20 -15.06
C PHE A 52 -9.03 9.36 -15.80
N PHE A 53 -8.35 9.92 -16.80
CA PHE A 53 -8.81 11.10 -17.53
C PHE A 53 -9.08 10.84 -19.02
N LYS A 54 -9.32 9.59 -19.43
CA LYS A 54 -9.51 9.19 -20.84
C LYS A 54 -10.50 10.06 -21.63
N ASN A 55 -11.62 10.43 -21.00
CA ASN A 55 -12.71 11.19 -21.61
C ASN A 55 -12.88 12.59 -20.99
N SER A 56 -11.85 13.11 -20.31
CA SER A 56 -11.92 14.35 -19.55
C SER A 56 -10.62 15.14 -19.65
N ILE A 57 -10.64 16.40 -19.23
CA ILE A 57 -9.45 17.26 -19.26
C ILE A 57 -8.41 16.69 -18.28
N CYS A 58 -7.25 16.31 -18.81
CA CYS A 58 -6.13 15.84 -17.99
C CYS A 58 -5.66 16.95 -17.04
N PRO A 59 -5.43 16.64 -15.76
CA PRO A 59 -4.89 17.61 -14.83
C PRO A 59 -3.49 18.06 -15.27
N SER A 60 -3.11 19.29 -14.88
CA SER A 60 -1.76 19.80 -15.11
C SER A 60 -0.71 18.90 -14.45
N LYS A 61 0.45 18.74 -15.09
CA LYS A 61 1.62 18.04 -14.51
C LYS A 61 2.13 18.68 -13.21
N SER A 62 1.78 19.94 -12.94
CA SER A 62 2.08 20.61 -11.66
C SER A 62 1.18 20.11 -10.51
N ASN A 63 0.10 19.39 -10.81
CA ASN A 63 -0.82 18.86 -9.82
C ASN A 63 -0.23 17.61 -9.14
N LYS A 64 0.37 17.81 -7.96
CA LYS A 64 1.04 16.77 -7.18
C LYS A 64 0.11 15.63 -6.70
N ARG A 65 -1.21 15.84 -6.69
CA ARG A 65 -2.19 14.79 -6.39
C ARG A 65 -2.17 13.67 -7.43
N PHE A 66 -1.97 14.02 -8.71
CA PHE A 66 -1.96 13.07 -9.84
C PHE A 66 -0.56 12.82 -10.40
N PHE A 67 0.33 13.82 -10.32
CA PHE A 67 1.71 13.73 -10.79
C PHE A 67 2.67 13.94 -9.61
N PRO A 68 2.84 12.91 -8.76
CA PRO A 68 3.68 13.02 -7.59
C PRO A 68 5.17 13.16 -7.92
N SER A 69 5.92 13.77 -7.01
CA SER A 69 7.36 13.89 -7.15
C SER A 69 8.07 12.53 -7.04
N LYS A 70 9.25 12.39 -7.65
CA LYS A 70 10.10 11.19 -7.49
C LYS A 70 10.37 10.83 -6.02
N LYS A 71 10.57 11.85 -5.16
CA LYS A 71 10.76 11.65 -3.71
C LYS A 71 9.54 11.03 -3.06
N THR A 72 8.35 11.52 -3.39
CA THR A 72 7.07 11.00 -2.90
C THR A 72 6.85 9.56 -3.36
N ILE A 73 7.09 9.28 -4.65
CA ILE A 73 6.98 7.93 -5.22
C ILE A 73 7.91 6.97 -4.47
N ARG A 74 9.19 7.32 -4.34
CA ARG A 74 10.18 6.50 -3.61
C ARG A 74 9.74 6.21 -2.17
N SER A 75 9.20 7.21 -1.47
CA SER A 75 8.70 7.04 -0.10
C SER A 75 7.59 6.00 -0.02
N TYR A 76 6.59 6.07 -0.92
CA TYR A 76 5.48 5.11 -0.94
C TYR A 76 5.92 3.71 -1.38
N MET A 77 6.86 3.60 -2.33
CA MET A 77 7.43 2.30 -2.70
C MET A 77 8.14 1.63 -1.52
N LEU A 78 8.95 2.38 -0.78
CA LEU A 78 9.61 1.87 0.43
C LEU A 78 8.60 1.50 1.52
N GLU A 79 7.53 2.27 1.68
CA GLU A 79 6.43 1.95 2.60
C GLU A 79 5.74 0.63 2.18
N ALA A 80 5.45 0.45 0.89
CA ALA A 80 4.83 -0.76 0.36
C ALA A 80 5.69 -2.01 0.61
N ILE A 81 6.99 -1.93 0.28
CA ILE A 81 7.96 -3.01 0.53
C ILE A 81 8.00 -3.35 2.03
N ARG A 82 8.03 -2.33 2.89
CA ARG A 82 8.08 -2.54 4.34
C ARG A 82 6.81 -3.21 4.87
N LYS A 83 5.62 -2.76 4.44
CA LYS A 83 4.35 -3.36 4.85
C LYS A 83 4.26 -4.82 4.41
N LYS A 84 4.67 -5.11 3.17
CA LYS A 84 4.72 -6.48 2.67
C LYS A 84 5.65 -7.35 3.53
N ARG A 85 6.85 -6.87 3.83
CA ARG A 85 7.80 -7.60 4.68
C ARG A 85 7.20 -7.92 6.06
N TYR A 86 6.57 -6.94 6.71
CA TYR A 86 5.93 -7.18 8.01
C TYR A 86 4.74 -8.13 7.91
N SER A 87 3.93 -8.03 6.85
CA SER A 87 2.83 -8.96 6.58
C SER A 87 3.33 -10.38 6.42
N ASN A 88 4.44 -10.60 5.70
CA ASN A 88 5.02 -11.92 5.52
C ASN A 88 5.53 -12.50 6.85
N ILE A 89 6.23 -11.70 7.64
CA ILE A 89 6.72 -12.12 8.97
C ILE A 89 5.54 -12.49 9.88
N ASP A 90 4.47 -11.69 9.88
CA ASP A 90 3.28 -11.96 10.68
C ASP A 90 2.60 -13.27 10.26
N GLN A 91 2.47 -13.51 8.95
CA GLN A 91 1.95 -14.76 8.40
C GLN A 91 2.81 -15.97 8.78
N GLU A 92 4.14 -15.86 8.69
CA GLU A 92 5.05 -16.92 9.12
C GLU A 92 4.91 -17.22 10.62
N CYS A 93 4.82 -16.18 11.45
CA CYS A 93 4.58 -16.32 12.89
C CYS A 93 3.23 -16.99 13.18
N LEU A 94 2.18 -16.61 12.45
CA LEU A 94 0.86 -17.20 12.57
C LEU A 94 0.88 -18.69 12.22
N ILE A 95 1.52 -19.07 11.11
CA ILE A 95 1.65 -20.46 10.68
C ILE A 95 2.32 -21.30 11.78
N LYS A 96 3.45 -20.84 12.33
CA LYS A 96 4.14 -21.55 13.41
C LYS A 96 3.27 -21.72 14.66
N LYS A 97 2.51 -20.69 15.04
CA LYS A 97 1.57 -20.77 16.16
C LYS A 97 0.45 -21.78 15.89
N VAL A 98 -0.09 -21.80 14.67
CA VAL A 98 -1.13 -22.76 14.28
C VAL A 98 -0.59 -24.19 14.30
N GLU A 99 0.64 -24.41 13.82
CA GLU A 99 1.31 -25.72 13.86
C GLU A 99 1.54 -26.20 15.30
N GLN A 100 2.08 -25.33 16.17
CA GLN A 100 2.26 -25.64 17.58
C GLN A 100 0.92 -25.97 18.26
N TRP A 101 -0.10 -25.15 18.02
CA TRP A 101 -1.43 -25.36 18.59
C TRP A 101 -2.04 -26.71 18.16
N LYS A 102 -1.83 -27.13 16.91
CA LYS A 102 -2.32 -28.43 16.40
C LYS A 102 -1.65 -29.61 17.11
N VAL A 103 -0.36 -29.48 17.43
CA VAL A 103 0.37 -30.50 18.21
C VAL A 103 -0.16 -30.55 19.65
N GLU A 104 -0.44 -29.40 20.26
CA GLU A 104 -0.97 -29.31 21.62
C GLU A 104 -2.43 -29.77 21.73
N ASN A 105 -3.20 -29.71 20.64
CA ASN A 105 -4.64 -29.98 20.62
C ASN A 105 -5.02 -31.03 19.55
N PRO A 106 -4.53 -32.29 19.66
CA PRO A 106 -4.66 -33.28 18.60
C PRO A 106 -6.11 -33.73 18.32
N HIS A 107 -7.01 -33.57 19.29
CA HIS A 107 -8.43 -33.93 19.17
C HIS A 107 -9.32 -32.77 18.73
N PHE A 108 -8.76 -31.58 18.54
CA PHE A 108 -9.51 -30.37 18.22
C PHE A 108 -9.45 -30.13 16.71
N PHE A 109 -10.58 -30.41 16.04
CA PHE A 109 -10.69 -30.18 14.60
C PHE A 109 -10.82 -28.69 14.33
N PHE A 110 -9.89 -28.08 13.60
CA PHE A 110 -9.99 -26.68 13.16
C PHE A 110 -10.92 -26.61 11.94
N PRO A 111 -12.15 -26.11 12.03
CA PRO A 111 -12.98 -25.90 10.86
C PRO A 111 -12.72 -24.46 10.40
N PHE A 112 -11.67 -24.24 9.62
CA PHE A 112 -11.65 -23.03 8.78
C PHE A 112 -12.41 -23.38 7.49
N PRO A 113 -13.62 -22.86 7.25
CA PRO A 113 -14.20 -22.93 5.93
C PRO A 113 -13.31 -22.06 5.03
N PHE A 114 -12.61 -22.69 4.10
CA PHE A 114 -12.10 -22.00 2.93
C PHE A 114 -13.30 -21.31 2.27
N PHE A 115 -13.44 -20.00 2.45
CA PHE A 115 -14.35 -19.20 1.65
C PHE A 115 -13.81 -19.20 0.22
N TYR A 116 -14.28 -20.15 -0.59
CA TYR A 116 -14.39 -19.96 -2.03
C TYR A 116 -15.64 -19.11 -2.25
N ALA A 117 -15.44 -17.86 -2.64
CA ALA A 117 -16.44 -17.00 -3.26
C ALA A 117 -15.74 -16.19 -4.36
#